data_AF-A0A2T5IH16-F1
#
_entry.id   AF-A0A2T5IH16-F1
#
_cell.length_a   1.000
_cell.length_b   1.000
_cell.length_c   1.000
_cell.angle_alpha   90.00
_cell.angle_beta   90.00
_cell.angle_gamma   90.00
#
_symmetry.space_group_name_H-M   'P 1'
#
loop_
_entity.id
_entity.type
_entity.pdbx_description
1 polymer ?
#
loop_
_entity_poly.entity_id
_entity_poly.type
_entity_poly.pdbx_seq_one_letter_code
_entity_poly.pdbx_strand_id
1 'polypeptide(L)'
;MKNSIALLLHLIHHYFIWVIVASYFVAAILPAFGLWIRNAGLGRVEVLHREVTFSLPLVMLATLLFNAGLGMKIEEVRNLLKNPLVLLGEYSEIWRSH
;
A
#
# COMPACT_ATOMS: atom_id res chain seq x y z
N MET A 1 10.95 -21.21 -19.38
CA MET A 1 10.44 -20.70 -18.08
C MET A 1 10.27 -19.18 -18.01
N LYS A 2 11.06 -18.33 -18.71
CA LYS A 2 10.88 -16.86 -18.75
C LYS A 2 9.50 -16.40 -19.27
N ASN A 3 8.90 -17.13 -20.20
CA ASN A 3 7.65 -16.74 -20.86
C ASN A 3 6.43 -16.80 -19.92
N SER A 4 6.38 -17.75 -19.00
CA SER A 4 5.21 -17.95 -18.14
C SER A 4 5.03 -16.81 -17.14
N ILE A 5 6.13 -16.26 -16.60
CA ILE A 5 6.09 -15.13 -15.65
C ILE A 5 5.63 -13.86 -16.38
N ALA A 6 6.11 -13.62 -17.60
CA ALA A 6 5.70 -12.47 -18.40
C ALA A 6 4.21 -12.51 -18.77
N LEU A 7 3.69 -13.71 -19.12
CA LEU A 7 2.25 -13.90 -19.36
C LEU A 7 1.43 -13.69 -18.09
N LEU A 8 1.89 -14.19 -16.94
CA LEU A 8 1.23 -14.00 -15.65
C LEU A 8 1.18 -12.52 -15.25
N LEU A 9 2.28 -11.79 -15.42
CA LEU A 9 2.34 -10.35 -15.17
C LEU A 9 1.43 -9.57 -16.11
N HIS A 10 1.40 -9.92 -17.40
CA HIS A 10 0.53 -9.27 -18.37
C HIS A 10 -0.96 -9.50 -18.05
N LEU A 11 -1.32 -10.72 -17.65
CA LEU A 11 -2.68 -11.04 -17.19
C LEU A 11 -3.03 -10.30 -15.90
N ILE A 12 -2.13 -10.27 -14.91
CA ILE A 12 -2.35 -9.53 -13.66
C ILE A 12 -2.52 -8.04 -13.94
N HIS A 13 -1.68 -7.42 -14.78
CA HIS A 13 -1.81 -6.02 -15.14
C HIS A 13 -3.12 -5.73 -15.89
N HIS A 14 -3.50 -6.60 -16.83
CA HIS A 14 -4.73 -6.42 -17.61
C HIS A 14 -6.00 -6.57 -16.75
N TYR A 15 -6.01 -7.51 -15.82
CA TYR A 15 -7.15 -7.79 -14.95
C TYR A 15 -7.05 -7.15 -13.56
N PHE A 16 -6.06 -6.28 -13.30
CA PHE A 16 -5.77 -5.75 -11.97
C PHE A 16 -7.00 -5.16 -11.27
N ILE A 17 -7.74 -4.31 -11.98
CA ILE A 17 -8.96 -3.68 -11.45
C ILE A 17 -10.06 -4.72 -11.21
N TRP A 18 -10.26 -5.66 -12.14
CA TRP A 18 -11.26 -6.71 -11.98
C TRP A 18 -10.96 -7.64 -10.80
N VAL A 19 -9.69 -7.97 -10.58
CA VAL A 19 -9.25 -8.77 -9.43
C VAL A 19 -9.51 -8.02 -8.12
N ILE A 20 -9.25 -6.71 -8.06
CA ILE A 20 -9.56 -5.88 -6.88
C ILE A 20 -11.06 -5.87 -6.61
N VAL A 21 -11.88 -5.61 -7.65
CA VAL A 21 -13.34 -5.58 -7.52
C VAL A 21 -13.87 -6.93 -7.03
N ALA A 22 -13.43 -8.03 -7.65
CA ALA A 22 -13.82 -9.38 -7.24
C ALA A 22 -13.40 -9.67 -5.79
N SER A 23 -12.19 -9.28 -5.38
CA SER A 23 -11.72 -9.43 -4.00
C SER A 23 -12.62 -8.69 -3.02
N TYR A 24 -13.09 -7.48 -3.38
CA TYR A 24 -14.00 -6.70 -2.54
C TYR A 24 -15.37 -7.38 -2.40
N PHE A 25 -15.92 -7.92 -3.49
CA PHE A 25 -17.15 -8.71 -3.44
C PHE A 25 -16.99 -9.96 -2.57
N VAL A 26 -15.88 -10.70 -2.71
CA VAL A 26 -15.60 -11.88 -1.87
C VAL A 26 -15.51 -11.48 -0.40
N ALA A 27 -14.84 -10.37 -0.07
CA ALA A 27 -14.75 -9.87 1.29
C ALA A 27 -16.12 -9.47 1.87
N ALA A 28 -17.02 -8.92 1.04
CA ALA A 28 -18.38 -8.60 1.45
C ALA A 28 -19.23 -9.86 1.74
N ILE A 29 -19.03 -10.95 0.97
CA ILE A 29 -19.75 -12.22 1.16
C ILE A 29 -19.18 -13.04 2.31
N LEU A 30 -17.86 -12.98 2.53
CA LEU A 30 -17.14 -13.76 3.55
C LEU A 30 -16.49 -12.84 4.62
N PRO A 31 -17.29 -12.11 5.43
CA PRO A 31 -16.76 -11.19 6.42
C PRO A 31 -15.95 -11.90 7.51
N ALA A 32 -16.31 -13.14 7.84
CA ALA A 32 -15.62 -13.96 8.83
C ALA A 32 -14.14 -14.20 8.46
N PHE A 33 -13.85 -14.37 7.17
CA PHE A 33 -12.48 -14.55 6.70
C PHE A 33 -11.64 -13.27 6.86
N GLY A 34 -12.22 -12.11 6.55
CA GLY A 34 -11.57 -10.82 6.78
C GLY A 34 -11.33 -10.54 8.28
N LEU A 35 -12.30 -10.88 9.13
CA LEU A 35 -12.16 -10.79 10.59
C LEU A 35 -11.09 -11.74 11.13
N TRP A 36 -10.96 -12.94 10.56
CA TRP A 36 -9.92 -13.89 10.92
C TRP A 36 -8.53 -13.34 10.60
N ILE A 37 -8.32 -12.79 9.41
CA ILE A 37 -7.04 -12.14 9.04
C ILE A 37 -6.75 -10.95 9.98
N ARG A 38 -7.77 -10.14 10.31
CA ARG A 38 -7.62 -9.00 11.21
C ARG A 38 -7.14 -9.39 12.60
N ASN A 39 -7.71 -10.48 13.12
CA ASN A 39 -7.45 -10.94 14.49
C ASN A 39 -6.32 -11.97 14.58
N ALA A 40 -5.83 -12.47 13.45
CA ALA A 40 -4.69 -13.36 13.40
C ALA A 40 -3.42 -12.60 13.83
N GLY A 41 -3.07 -12.79 15.11
CA GLY A 41 -1.87 -12.28 15.72
C GLY A 41 -0.73 -13.29 15.58
N LEU A 42 0.40 -12.83 15.05
CA LEU A 42 1.66 -13.58 14.97
C LEU A 42 2.43 -13.56 16.30
N GLY A 43 2.01 -12.71 17.25
CA GLY A 43 2.59 -12.60 18.59
C GLY A 43 2.38 -11.23 19.21
N ARG A 44 2.72 -11.09 20.49
CA ARG A 44 2.80 -9.81 21.20
C ARG A 44 4.27 -9.52 21.49
N VAL A 45 4.70 -8.30 21.22
CA VAL A 45 6.06 -7.82 21.54
C VAL A 45 5.92 -6.51 22.27
N GLU A 46 6.69 -6.35 23.35
CA GLU A 46 6.75 -5.11 24.08
C GLU A 46 7.74 -4.17 23.39
N VAL A 47 7.25 -3.04 22.86
CA VAL A 47 8.06 -2.02 22.21
C VAL A 47 7.84 -0.72 22.97
N LEU A 48 8.93 -0.11 23.48
CA LEU A 48 8.88 1.17 24.19
C LEU A 48 7.86 1.18 25.36
N HIS A 49 7.84 0.12 26.17
CA HIS A 49 6.87 -0.09 27.27
C HIS A 49 5.40 -0.14 26.83
N ARG A 50 5.13 -0.48 25.56
CA ARG A 50 3.79 -0.70 25.03
C ARG A 50 3.71 -2.07 24.38
N GLU A 51 2.68 -2.85 24.76
CA GLU A 51 2.40 -4.10 24.07
C GLU A 51 1.90 -3.82 22.65
N VAL A 52 2.71 -4.20 21.65
CA VAL A 52 2.32 -4.18 20.25
C VAL A 52 1.96 -5.60 19.84
N THR A 53 0.72 -5.79 19.43
CA THR A 53 0.29 -7.05 18.82
C THR A 53 0.70 -7.04 17.35
N PHE A 54 1.58 -7.95 16.96
CA PHE A 54 1.95 -8.18 15.57
C PHE A 54 0.80 -8.90 14.86
N SER A 55 -0.13 -8.14 14.29
CA SER A 55 -1.22 -8.70 13.49
C SER A 55 -0.81 -8.81 12.01
N LEU A 56 -1.44 -9.71 11.25
CA LEU A 56 -1.22 -9.79 9.79
C LEU A 56 -1.42 -8.44 9.08
N PRO A 57 -2.46 -7.64 9.39
CA PRO A 57 -2.62 -6.30 8.80
C PRO A 57 -1.43 -5.38 9.06
N LEU A 58 -0.84 -5.42 10.25
CA LEU A 58 0.33 -4.61 10.60
C LEU A 58 1.55 -5.04 9.78
N VAL A 59 1.75 -6.35 9.59
CA VAL A 59 2.83 -6.87 8.75
C VAL A 59 2.62 -6.49 7.28
N MET A 60 1.40 -6.67 6.75
CA MET A 60 1.05 -6.22 5.39
C MET A 60 1.34 -4.73 5.21
N LEU A 61 0.91 -3.89 6.15
CA LEU A 61 1.14 -2.45 6.11
C LEU A 61 2.63 -2.14 6.13
N ALA A 62 3.39 -2.75 7.04
CA ALA A 62 4.83 -2.57 7.12
C ALA A 62 5.53 -2.97 5.81
N THR A 63 5.15 -4.10 5.20
CA THR A 63 5.67 -4.54 3.91
C THR A 63 5.29 -3.57 2.78
N LEU A 64 4.06 -3.06 2.74
CA LEU A 64 3.65 -2.08 1.73
C LEU A 64 4.42 -0.77 1.86
N LEU A 65 4.58 -0.26 3.09
CA LEU A 65 5.36 0.95 3.36
C LEU A 65 6.84 0.75 3.03
N PHE A 66 7.39 -0.42 3.35
CA PHE A 66 8.76 -0.77 3.00
C PHE A 66 8.95 -0.87 1.47
N ASN A 67 8.05 -1.55 0.77
CA ASN A 67 8.08 -1.64 -0.69
C ASN A 67 7.93 -0.26 -1.36
N ALA A 68 7.02 0.58 -0.85
CA ALA A 68 6.86 1.96 -1.32
C ALA A 68 8.12 2.80 -1.04
N GLY A 69 8.74 2.63 0.12
CA GLY A 69 9.99 3.30 0.49
C GLY A 69 11.18 2.90 -0.39
N LEU A 70 11.32 1.62 -0.73
CA LEU A 70 12.38 1.13 -1.62
C LEU A 70 12.20 1.57 -3.08
N GLY A 71 10.95 1.72 -3.54
CA GLY A 71 10.63 2.19 -4.89
C GLY A 71 10.76 3.71 -5.05
N MET A 72 11.00 4.44 -3.96
CA MET A 72 11.07 5.89 -3.96
C MET A 72 12.48 6.36 -4.34
N LYS A 73 12.60 7.22 -5.36
CA LYS A 73 13.87 7.87 -5.68
C LYS A 73 14.24 8.80 -4.53
N ILE A 74 15.24 8.42 -3.74
CA ILE A 74 15.73 9.20 -2.58
C ILE A 74 16.05 10.66 -2.95
N GLU A 75 16.49 10.90 -4.19
CA GLU A 75 16.73 12.24 -4.74
C GLU A 75 15.45 13.08 -4.88
N GLU A 76 14.33 12.45 -5.22
CA GLU A 76 13.02 13.08 -5.39
C GLU A 76 12.43 13.47 -4.03
N VAL A 77 12.56 12.59 -3.02
CA VAL A 77 12.23 12.91 -1.61
C VAL A 77 13.07 14.06 -1.09
N ARG A 78 14.38 14.04 -1.36
CA ARG A 78 15.30 15.10 -0.92
C ARG A 78 15.01 16.42 -1.63
N ASN A 79 14.59 16.40 -2.89
CA ASN A 79 14.19 17.60 -3.62
C ASN A 79 12.83 18.15 -3.14
N LEU A 80 11.87 17.29 -2.80
CA LEU A 80 10.60 17.68 -2.18
C LEU A 80 10.80 18.31 -0.80
N LEU A 81 11.70 17.75 0.03
CA LEU A 81 12.05 18.32 1.33
C LEU A 81 12.77 19.67 1.21
N LYS A 82 13.54 19.89 0.13
CA LYS A 82 14.24 21.16 -0.12
C LYS A 82 13.34 22.23 -0.70
N ASN A 83 12.30 21.86 -1.45
CA ASN A 83 11.34 22.80 -2.03
C ASN A 83 9.91 22.37 -1.74
N PRO A 84 9.44 22.48 -0.47
CA PRO A 84 8.07 22.13 -0.11
C PRO A 84 7.03 23.02 -0.82
N LEU A 85 7.45 24.17 -1.36
CA LEU A 85 6.64 25.04 -2.20
C LEU A 85 6.20 24.39 -3.52
N VAL A 86 6.88 23.34 -4.00
CA VAL A 86 6.44 22.57 -5.18
C VAL A 86 5.12 21.86 -4.92
N LEU A 87 4.86 21.44 -3.67
CA LEU A 87 3.57 20.86 -3.26
C LEU A 87 2.46 21.92 -3.19
N LEU A 88 2.81 23.20 -3.05
CA LEU A 88 1.87 24.32 -3.02
C LEU A 88 1.65 24.95 -4.41
N GLY A 89 2.53 24.67 -5.37
CA GLY A 89 2.40 25.11 -6.77
C GLY A 89 1.10 24.62 -7.40
N GLU A 90 0.66 23.42 -7.03
CA GLU A 90 -0.61 22.82 -7.45
C GLU A 90 -1.83 23.62 -6.92
N TYR A 91 -1.71 24.29 -5.77
CA TYR A 91 -2.75 25.18 -5.25
C TYR A 91 -2.78 26.55 -5.96
N SER A 92 -1.65 26.98 -6.53
CA SER A 92 -1.54 28.28 -7.20
C SER A 92 -2.14 28.30 -8.61
N GLU A 93 -2.35 27.13 -9.21
CA GLU A 93 -2.98 26.98 -10.54
C GLU A 93 -4.52 27.00 -10.46
N ILE A 94 -5.08 26.62 -9.30
CA ILE A 94 -6.53 26.64 -9.04
C ILE A 94 -7.07 28.09 -8.96
N TRP A 95 -6.27 29.05 -8.51
CA TRP A 95 -6.66 30.47 -8.39
C TRP A 95 -6.42 31.32 -9.66
N ARG A 96 -5.77 30.77 -10.69
CA ARG A 96 -5.44 31.53 -11.93
C ARG A 96 -6.50 31.36 -13.04
N SER A 97 -7.58 30.60 -12.77
CA SER A 97 -8.65 30.31 -13.74
C SER A 97 -9.97 31.04 -13.47
N HIS A 98 -9.99 32.08 -12.62
CA HIS A 98 -11.12 32.98 -12.43
C HIS A 98 -10.76 34.41 -12.79
#